data_AF-A0A2V8FUJ0-F1
#
_entry.id   AF-A0A2V8FUJ0-F1
#
_cell.length_a   1.000
_cell.length_b   1.000
_cell.length_c   1.000
_cell.angle_alpha   90.00
_cell.angle_beta   90.00
_cell.angle_gamma   90.00
#
_symmetry.space_group_name_H-M   'P 1'
#
loop_
_entity.id
_entity.type
_entity.pdbx_description
1 polymer ?
#
loop_
_entity_poly.entity_id
_entity_poly.type
_entity_poly.pdbx_seq_one_letter_code
_entity_poly.pdbx_strand_id
1 'polypeptide(L)'
;MMNRTILFLAAAALSAAQAAPGPNTWQIDPNHTSAQFSVRHMMVSTVRGTLGKVTGTIEYDGQSPQSITADVTIDVAGLNTNVEGRDKDLRSDNF
;
A
#
# COMPACT_ATOMS: atom_id res chain seq x y z
N MET A 1 21.72 -53.57 -16.25
CA MET A 1 21.73 -52.16 -16.70
C MET A 1 20.28 -51.71 -16.74
N MET A 2 19.83 -50.94 -15.75
CA MET A 2 18.41 -50.62 -15.52
C MET A 2 18.06 -49.29 -16.23
N ASN A 3 17.01 -49.31 -17.05
CA ASN A 3 16.54 -48.20 -17.86
C ASN A 3 16.18 -46.96 -17.01
N ARG A 4 16.99 -45.91 -17.11
CA ARG A 4 16.82 -44.61 -16.41
C ARG A 4 15.62 -43.78 -16.93
N THR A 5 14.92 -44.27 -17.94
CA THR A 5 13.90 -43.53 -18.70
C THR A 5 12.55 -43.43 -17.98
N ILE A 6 12.27 -44.27 -16.98
CA ILE A 6 10.96 -44.28 -16.28
C ILE A 6 10.89 -43.22 -15.16
N LEU A 7 12.02 -42.68 -14.69
CA LEU A 7 12.03 -41.72 -13.57
C LEU A 7 11.66 -40.27 -13.93
N PHE A 8 11.55 -39.91 -15.22
CA PHE A 8 11.26 -38.52 -15.62
C PHE A 8 9.76 -38.23 -15.86
N LEU A 9 8.92 -39.25 -16.02
CA LEU A 9 7.48 -39.04 -16.26
C LEU A 9 6.66 -38.80 -14.97
N ALA A 10 7.19 -39.16 -13.80
CA ALA A 10 6.54 -38.88 -12.52
C ALA A 10 6.76 -37.45 -12.01
N ALA A 11 7.77 -36.72 -12.54
CA ALA A 11 8.12 -35.37 -12.08
C ALA A 11 7.31 -34.26 -12.77
N ALA A 12 6.63 -34.54 -13.89
CA ALA A 12 5.85 -33.54 -14.63
C ALA A 12 4.39 -33.39 -14.14
N ALA A 13 3.89 -34.33 -13.32
CA ALA A 13 2.52 -34.30 -12.79
C ALA A 13 2.39 -33.52 -11.48
N LEU A 14 3.50 -32.94 -10.98
CA LEU A 14 3.52 -32.12 -9.76
C LEU A 14 3.73 -30.63 -10.04
N SER A 15 3.37 -30.16 -11.24
CA SER A 15 3.08 -28.73 -11.42
C SER A 15 1.73 -28.46 -10.79
N ALA A 16 1.76 -28.23 -9.47
CA ALA A 16 0.62 -27.81 -8.68
C ALA A 16 -0.14 -26.72 -9.45
N ALA A 17 -1.42 -26.97 -9.70
CA ALA A 17 -2.37 -25.90 -9.96
C ALA A 17 -2.23 -24.92 -8.78
N GLN A 18 -1.50 -23.82 -8.99
CA GLN A 18 -1.54 -22.71 -8.07
C GLN A 18 -2.99 -22.27 -8.09
N ALA A 19 -3.71 -22.54 -6.99
CA ALA A 19 -5.03 -21.99 -6.79
C ALA A 19 -4.90 -20.48 -7.05
N ALA A 20 -5.70 -19.96 -7.98
CA ALA A 20 -5.76 -18.53 -8.19
C ALA A 20 -6.00 -17.90 -6.80
N PRO A 21 -5.31 -16.79 -6.47
CA PRO A 21 -5.46 -16.18 -5.16
C PRO A 21 -6.95 -16.05 -4.85
N GLY A 22 -7.38 -16.51 -3.67
CA GLY A 22 -8.74 -16.27 -3.22
C GLY A 22 -8.94 -14.78 -2.93
N PRO A 23 -10.18 -14.35 -2.64
CA PRO A 23 -10.42 -13.01 -2.14
C PRO A 23 -9.57 -12.75 -0.89
N ASN A 24 -8.91 -11.60 -0.85
CA ASN A 24 -8.07 -11.17 0.26
C ASN A 24 -8.53 -9.82 0.78
N THR A 25 -8.48 -9.66 2.11
CA THR A 25 -8.66 -8.39 2.79
C THR A 25 -7.41 -8.13 3.61
N TRP A 26 -6.78 -6.97 3.40
CA TRP A 26 -5.61 -6.53 4.17
C TRP A 26 -5.95 -5.31 5.00
N GLN A 27 -5.51 -5.34 6.25
CA GLN A 27 -5.59 -4.21 7.17
C GLN A 27 -4.33 -3.38 7.01
N ILE A 28 -4.50 -2.08 6.86
CA ILE A 28 -3.38 -1.15 6.79
C ILE A 28 -2.67 -1.15 8.14
N ASP A 29 -1.38 -1.51 8.14
CA ASP A 29 -0.50 -1.35 9.28
C ASP A 29 -0.05 0.11 9.39
N PRO A 30 -0.47 0.84 10.44
CA PRO A 30 -0.15 2.25 10.57
C PRO A 30 1.33 2.53 10.84
N ASN A 31 2.10 1.56 11.32
CA ASN A 31 3.52 1.73 11.63
C ASN A 31 4.42 1.56 10.40
N HIS A 32 3.88 0.95 9.33
CA HIS A 32 4.60 0.72 8.06
C HIS A 32 3.95 1.44 6.88
N THR A 33 3.03 2.37 7.17
CA THR A 33 2.32 3.16 6.17
C THR A 33 2.49 4.64 6.47
N SER A 34 2.68 5.44 5.43
CA SER A 34 2.78 6.90 5.56
C SER A 34 2.01 7.60 4.45
N ALA A 35 1.19 8.58 4.81
CA ALA A 35 0.63 9.54 3.87
C ALA A 35 1.57 10.76 3.78
N GLN A 36 2.11 11.01 2.59
CA GLN A 36 3.10 12.08 2.34
C GLN A 36 2.60 13.00 1.23
N PHE A 37 2.98 14.27 1.30
CA PHE A 37 2.69 15.24 0.25
C PHE A 37 3.91 16.10 -0.06
N SER A 38 3.87 16.71 -1.25
CA SER A 38 4.83 17.74 -1.63
C SER A 38 4.15 18.82 -2.45
N VAL A 39 4.53 20.08 -2.23
CA VAL A 39 3.97 21.23 -2.93
C VAL A 39 5.08 22.20 -3.30
N ARG A 40 4.97 22.81 -4.50
CA ARG A 40 5.90 23.86 -4.92
C ARG A 40 5.67 25.11 -4.08
N HIS A 41 6.76 25.73 -3.63
CA HIS A 41 6.76 26.98 -2.88
C HIS A 41 7.46 28.06 -3.71
N MET A 42 6.65 28.97 -4.25
CA MET A 42 7.08 30.10 -5.09
C MET A 42 8.00 29.71 -6.27
N MET A 43 7.81 28.50 -6.85
CA MET A 43 8.61 27.95 -7.96
C MET A 43 10.11 27.69 -7.68
N VAL A 44 10.61 28.03 -6.48
CA VAL A 44 12.03 27.91 -6.12
C VAL A 44 12.29 26.64 -5.29
N SER A 45 11.41 26.32 -4.35
CA SER A 45 11.60 25.21 -3.43
C SER A 45 10.38 24.29 -3.36
N THR A 46 10.55 23.13 -2.74
CA THR A 46 9.49 22.14 -2.53
C THR A 46 9.32 21.92 -1.04
N VAL A 47 8.13 22.25 -0.53
CA VAL A 47 7.73 21.88 0.83
C VAL A 47 7.28 20.42 0.80
N ARG A 48 7.79 19.63 1.73
CA ARG A 48 7.40 18.23 1.94
C ARG A 48 6.78 18.11 3.31
N GLY A 49 5.77 17.27 3.43
CA GLY A 49 5.12 17.00 4.70
C GLY A 49 4.53 15.61 4.76
N THR A 50 4.18 15.22 5.98
CA THR A 50 3.46 13.99 6.29
C THR A 50 2.10 14.35 6.88
N LEU A 51 1.12 13.47 6.71
CA LEU A 51 -0.10 13.46 7.52
C LEU A 51 0.06 12.48 8.69
N GLY A 52 -0.95 12.42 9.55
CA GLY A 52 -0.98 11.52 10.68
C GLY A 52 -1.24 10.07 10.29
N LYS A 53 -1.71 9.32 11.28
CA LYS A 53 -1.90 7.88 11.21
C LYS A 53 -2.82 7.52 10.03
N VAL A 54 -2.41 6.51 9.26
CA VAL A 54 -3.21 5.92 8.19
C VAL A 54 -3.78 4.59 8.68
N THR A 55 -5.08 4.41 8.53
CA THR A 55 -5.79 3.17 8.89
C THR A 55 -6.79 2.83 7.81
N GLY A 56 -7.17 1.56 7.69
CA GLY A 56 -8.17 1.15 6.70
C GLY A 56 -8.04 -0.29 6.28
N THR A 57 -8.77 -0.64 5.24
CA THR A 57 -8.78 -1.97 4.63
C THR A 57 -8.63 -1.87 3.11
N ILE A 58 -7.94 -2.84 2.54
CA ILE A 58 -7.81 -3.04 1.09
C ILE A 58 -8.39 -4.41 0.78
N GLU A 59 -9.29 -4.48 -0.19
CA GLU A 59 -9.90 -5.73 -0.65
C GLU A 59 -9.47 -6.04 -2.09
N TYR A 60 -9.29 -7.32 -2.40
CA TYR A 60 -8.95 -7.82 -3.73
C TYR A 60 -9.59 -9.17 -3.96
N ASP A 61 -10.23 -9.37 -5.12
CA ASP A 61 -10.88 -10.64 -5.46
C ASP A 61 -9.92 -11.79 -5.79
N GLY A 62 -8.63 -11.49 -5.93
CA GLY A 62 -7.62 -12.48 -6.27
C GLY A 62 -7.45 -12.75 -7.77
N GLN A 63 -8.29 -12.14 -8.61
CA GLN A 63 -8.38 -12.42 -10.05
C GLN A 63 -8.01 -11.22 -10.92
N SER A 64 -8.53 -10.04 -10.59
CA SER A 64 -8.46 -8.84 -11.45
C SER A 64 -8.00 -7.63 -10.65
N PRO A 65 -6.89 -6.97 -10.98
CA PRO A 65 -6.43 -5.77 -10.27
C PRO A 65 -7.48 -4.63 -10.23
N GLN A 66 -8.46 -4.65 -11.14
CA GLN A 66 -9.57 -3.70 -11.17
C GLN A 66 -10.59 -3.92 -10.06
N SER A 67 -10.59 -5.07 -9.39
CA SER A 67 -11.42 -5.36 -8.21
C SER A 67 -10.89 -4.71 -6.94
N ILE A 68 -9.68 -4.15 -6.96
CA ILE A 68 -9.04 -3.58 -5.78
C ILE A 68 -9.84 -2.38 -5.30
N THR A 69 -10.37 -2.48 -4.09
CA THR A 69 -11.01 -1.37 -3.37
C THR A 69 -10.20 -1.05 -2.12
N ALA A 70 -10.24 0.21 -1.70
CA ALA A 70 -9.58 0.65 -0.48
C ALA A 70 -10.50 1.62 0.27
N ASP A 71 -10.78 1.33 1.53
CA ASP A 71 -11.39 2.24 2.47
C ASP A 71 -10.30 2.71 3.43
N VAL A 72 -9.94 3.99 3.35
CA VAL A 72 -8.76 4.54 4.03
C VAL A 72 -9.14 5.82 4.76
N THR A 73 -8.77 5.88 6.03
CA THR A 73 -8.86 7.08 6.87
C THR A 73 -7.45 7.58 7.21
N ILE A 74 -7.26 8.89 7.12
CA ILE A 74 -6.01 9.57 7.46
C ILE A 74 -6.31 10.63 8.53
N ASP A 75 -5.59 10.58 9.65
CA ASP A 75 -5.68 11.61 10.68
C ASP A 75 -4.94 12.90 10.24
N VAL A 76 -5.70 13.91 9.85
CA VAL A 76 -5.14 15.21 9.43
C VAL A 76 -4.58 16.03 10.58
N ALA A 77 -4.96 15.75 11.83
CA ALA A 77 -4.40 16.43 12.99
C ALA A 77 -2.92 16.07 13.22
N GLY A 78 -2.42 15.01 12.57
CA GLY A 78 -0.99 14.65 12.56
C GLY A 78 -0.16 15.35 11.47
N LEU A 79 -0.71 16.33 10.74
CA LEU A 79 0.01 17.06 9.69
C LEU A 79 1.34 17.65 10.19
N ASN A 80 2.42 17.42 9.46
CA ASN A 80 3.75 17.91 9.83
C ASN A 80 4.55 18.32 8.59
N THR A 81 4.98 19.58 8.55
CA THR A 81 5.88 20.13 7.52
C THR A 81 7.25 20.53 8.08
N ASN A 82 7.54 20.13 9.33
CA ASN A 82 8.67 20.49 10.17
C ASN A 82 8.78 22.00 10.47
N VAL A 83 7.67 22.73 10.39
CA VAL A 83 7.60 24.17 10.69
C VAL A 83 6.32 24.44 11.47
N GLU A 84 6.44 24.53 12.80
CA GLU A 84 5.29 24.63 13.72
C GLU A 84 4.30 25.74 13.35
N GLY A 85 4.79 26.94 13.01
CA GLY A 85 3.92 28.06 12.62
C GLY A 85 3.10 27.77 11.37
N ARG A 86 3.67 27.06 10.40
CA ARG A 86 2.97 26.63 9.19
C ARG A 86 2.01 25.49 9.49
N ASP A 87 2.41 24.55 10.33
CA ASP A 87 1.56 23.42 10.72
C ASP A 87 0.33 23.88 11.50
N LYS A 88 0.47 24.94 12.32
CA LYS A 88 -0.66 25.58 13.02
C LYS A 88 -1.63 26.25 12.05
N ASP A 89 -1.11 27.00 11.06
CA ASP A 89 -1.95 27.69 10.07
C ASP A 89 -2.70 26.68 9.18
N LEU A 90 -2.03 25.63 8.71
CA LEU A 90 -2.61 24.55 7.90
C LEU A 90 -3.70 23.71 8.62
N ARG A 91 -3.81 23.82 9.95
CA ARG A 91 -4.86 23.16 10.75
C ARG A 91 -5.94 24.14 11.21
N SER A 92 -5.84 25.41 10.85
CA SER A 92 -6.81 26.44 11.19
C SER A 92 -7.89 26.56 10.12
N ASP A 93 -8.96 27.30 10.40
CA ASP A 93 -10.05 27.54 9.45
C ASP A 93 -9.63 28.31 8.17
N ASN A 94 -8.38 28.77 8.08
CA ASN A 94 -7.80 29.33 6.86
C ASN A 94 -7.57 28.26 5.76
N PHE A 95 -7.61 26.97 6.11
CA PHE A 95 -7.39 25.81 5.24
C PHE A 95 -8.42 24.72 5.52
#